data_AF-A0A9D7KGV3-F1
#
_entry.id   AF-A0A9D7KGV3-F1
#
_cell.length_a   1.000
_cell.length_b   1.000
_cell.length_c   1.000
_cell.angle_alpha   90.00
_cell.angle_beta   90.00
_cell.angle_gamma   90.00
#
_symmetry.space_group_name_H-M   'P 1'
#
loop_
_entity.id
_entity.type
_entity.pdbx_description
1 polymer ?
#
loop_
_entity_poly.entity_id
_entity_poly.type
_entity_poly.pdbx_seq_one_letter_code
_entity_poly.pdbx_strand_id
1 'polypeptide(L)' 'MDQFESILRTLFAQIPANLFIQEEKFYHSLFIMIAYLCGVEVEAEVNTNIGRIDGVIEFSDRIYIIEFKI' A
#
# COMPACT_ATOMS: atom_id res chain seq x y z
N MET A 1 -10.62 -3.64 -9.51
CA MET A 1 -9.53 -2.64 -9.40
C MET A 1 -10.11 -1.27 -9.07
N ASP A 2 -11.09 -0.78 -9.82
CA ASP A 2 -11.69 0.56 -9.63
C ASP A 2 -12.21 0.83 -8.21
N GLN A 3 -12.89 -0.15 -7.60
CA GLN A 3 -13.41 -0.02 -6.24
C GLN A 3 -12.28 0.07 -5.19
N PHE A 4 -11.22 -0.71 -5.36
CA PHE A 4 -10.06 -0.68 -4.46
C PHE A 4 -9.34 0.67 -4.54
N GLU A 5 -9.12 1.17 -5.76
CA GLU A 5 -8.54 2.49 -5.98
C GLU A 5 -9.41 3.60 -5.37
N SER A 6 -10.73 3.53 -5.55
CA SER A 6 -11.67 4.50 -4.97
C SER A 6 -11.62 4.50 -3.44
N ILE A 7 -11.47 3.34 -2.80
CA ILE A 7 -11.35 3.24 -1.34
C ILE A 7 -10.06 3.90 -0.88
N LEU A 8 -8.91 3.59 -1.51
CA LEU A 8 -7.63 4.21 -1.16
C LEU A 8 -7.66 5.74 -1.33
N ARG A 9 -8.20 6.23 -2.45
CA ARG A 9 -8.38 7.67 -2.69
C ARG A 9 -9.24 8.32 -1.60
N THR A 10 -10.32 7.65 -1.19
CA THR A 10 -11.22 8.16 -0.13
C THR A 10 -10.51 8.22 1.22
N LEU A 11 -9.72 7.19 1.56
CA LEU A 11 -8.95 7.13 2.81
C LEU A 11 -7.88 8.22 2.85
N PHE A 12 -7.09 8.39 1.78
CA PHE A 12 -6.07 9.42 1.73
C PHE A 12 -6.66 10.84 1.67
N ALA A 13 -7.84 11.03 1.08
CA ALA A 13 -8.54 12.31 1.12
C ALA A 13 -8.98 12.74 2.53
N GLN A 14 -9.00 11.83 3.51
CA GLN A 14 -9.26 12.19 4.91
C GLN A 14 -8.04 12.83 5.60
N ILE A 15 -6.85 12.75 5.01
CA ILE A 15 -5.65 13.36 5.58
C ILE A 15 -5.77 14.89 5.44
N PRO A 16 -5.80 15.65 6.55
CA PRO A 16 -5.85 17.11 6.49
C PRO A 16 -4.72 17.68 5.64
N ALA A 17 -4.99 18.71 4.84
CA ALA A 17 -4.02 19.25 3.89
C ALA A 17 -2.71 19.74 4.54
N ASN A 18 -2.76 20.18 5.81
CA ASN A 18 -1.58 20.58 6.57
C ASN A 18 -0.74 19.39 7.08
N LEU A 19 -1.28 18.18 7.03
CA LEU A 19 -0.59 16.91 7.32
C LEU A 19 -0.20 16.17 6.04
N PHE A 20 -0.59 16.67 4.87
CA PHE A 20 -0.18 16.10 3.59
C PHE A 20 1.33 16.35 3.39
N ILE A 21 2.09 15.26 3.23
CA ILE A 21 3.51 15.30 2.93
C ILE A 21 3.73 14.52 1.64
N GLN A 22 4.43 15.12 0.67
CA GLN A 22 4.72 14.48 -0.62
C GLN A 22 5.93 13.54 -0.50
N GLU A 23 5.82 12.52 0.36
CA GLU A 23 6.86 11.53 0.60
C GLU A 23 6.33 10.10 0.39
N GLU A 24 6.94 9.35 -0.52
CA GLU A 24 6.44 8.03 -0.93
C GLU A 24 6.42 7.07 0.26
N LYS A 25 7.47 7.14 1.10
CA LYS A 25 7.61 6.35 2.32
C LYS A 25 6.48 6.59 3.33
N PHE A 26 5.93 7.81 3.36
CA PHE A 26 4.81 8.14 4.24
C PHE A 26 3.55 7.39 3.79
N TYR A 27 3.22 7.44 2.50
CA TYR A 27 2.07 6.73 1.94
C TYR A 27 2.24 5.21 1.92
N HIS A 28 3.46 4.72 1.70
CA HIS A 28 3.80 3.31 1.82
C HIS A 28 3.47 2.81 3.24
N SER A 29 3.97 3.50 4.27
CA SER A 29 3.71 3.13 5.67
C SER A 29 2.21 3.19 6.04
N LEU A 30 1.50 4.21 5.54
CA LEU A 30 0.06 4.37 5.75
C LEU A 30 -0.75 3.25 5.09
N PHE A 31 -0.39 2.87 3.86
CA PHE A 31 -1.04 1.77 3.15
C PHE A 31 -0.88 0.45 3.91
N ILE A 32 0.35 0.13 4.34
CA ILE A 32 0.63 -1.09 5.12
C ILE A 32 -0.23 -1.13 6.38
N MET A 33 -0.31 -0.01 7.11
CA MET A 33 -1.15 0.11 8.30
C MET A 33 -2.63 -0.16 8.00
N ILE A 34 -3.17 0.43 6.93
CA ILE A 34 -4.55 0.22 6.50
C ILE A 34 -4.80 -1.26 6.16
N ALA A 35 -3.88 -1.90 5.43
CA ALA A 35 -3.98 -3.31 5.07
C ALA A 35 -4.09 -4.19 6.32
N TYR A 36 -3.19 -4.01 7.29
CA TYR A 36 -3.24 -4.75 8.55
C TYR A 36 -4.53 -4.50 9.34
N LEU A 37 -5.02 -3.26 9.39
CA LEU A 37 -6.29 -2.93 10.05
C LEU A 37 -7.51 -3.57 9.36
N CYS A 38 -7.42 -3.79 8.04
CA CYS A 38 -8.42 -4.53 7.28
C CYS A 38 -8.26 -6.06 7.39
N GLY A 39 -7.28 -6.56 8.15
CA GLY A 39 -6.98 -7.99 8.27
C GLY A 39 -6.31 -8.57 7.03
N VAL A 40 -5.75 -7.71 6.16
CA VAL A 40 -4.98 -8.12 4.99
C VAL A 40 -3.51 -8.16 5.37
N GLU A 41 -2.91 -9.34 5.21
CA GLU A 41 -1.48 -9.51 5.42
C GLU A 41 -0.72 -8.97 4.20
N VAL A 42 0.11 -7.95 4.45
CA VAL A 42 1.05 -7.38 3.47
C VAL A 42 2.45 -7.74 3.93
N GLU A 43 3.24 -8.32 3.04
CA GLU A 43 4.69 -8.40 3.19
C GLU A 43 5.30 -7.17 2.53
N ALA A 44 5.89 -6.28 3.33
CA ALA A 44 6.52 -5.07 2.84
C ALA A 44 8.03 -5.25 2.64
N GLU A 45 8.61 -4.53 1.67
CA GLU A 45 10.06 -4.47 1.43
C GLU A 45 10.69 -5.87 1.20
N VAL A 46 10.04 -6.69 0.37
CA VAL A 46 10.46 -8.07 0.09
C VAL A 46 11.67 -8.07 -0.84
N ASN A 47 12.79 -8.62 -0.36
CA ASN A 47 14.01 -8.74 -1.14
C ASN A 47 14.02 -10.02 -1.98
N THR A 48 14.34 -9.88 -3.26
CA THR A 48 14.53 -10.99 -4.21
C THR A 48 15.95 -10.96 -4.77
N ASN A 49 16.35 -12.00 -5.50
CA ASN A 49 17.66 -12.05 -6.15
C ASN A 49 17.81 -11.04 -7.32
N ILE A 50 16.73 -10.40 -7.76
CA ILE A 50 16.71 -9.47 -8.91
C ILE A 50 16.26 -8.05 -8.54
N GLY A 51 15.90 -7.79 -7.28
CA GLY A 51 15.41 -6.49 -6.85
C GLY A 51 14.61 -6.56 -5.55
N ARG A 52 13.95 -5.46 -5.21
CA ARG A 52 13.10 -5.33 -4.04
C ARG A 52 11.68 -5.02 -4.48
N ILE A 53 10.72 -5.70 -3.89
CA ILE A 53 9.29 -5.47 -4.08
C ILE A 53 8.79 -4.64 -2.91
N ASP A 54 8.09 -3.55 -3.18
CA ASP A 54 7.61 -2.69 -2.10
C ASP A 54 6.54 -3.39 -1.24
N GLY A 55 5.60 -4.11 -1.87
CA GLY A 55 4.58 -4.88 -1.15
C GLY A 55 4.10 -6.13 -1.90
N VAL A 56 3.84 -7.19 -1.15
CA VAL A 56 3.23 -8.44 -1.64
C VAL A 56 2.00 -8.77 -0.81
N ILE A 57 0.91 -9.12 -1.48
CA ILE A 57 -0.29 -9.70 -0.86
C ILE A 57 -0.56 -11.05 -1.50
N GLU A 58 -0.54 -12.11 -0.71
CA GLU A 58 -0.81 -13.47 -1.14
C GLU A 58 -2.24 -13.89 -0.76
N PHE A 59 -3.01 -14.32 -1.76
CA PHE A 59 -4.28 -15.01 -1.60
C PHE A 59 -4.14 -16.45 -2.10
N SER A 60 -5.11 -17.30 -1.78
CA SER A 60 -5.05 -18.72 -2.14
C SER A 60 -4.99 -19.00 -3.65
N ASP A 61 -5.45 -18.07 -4.51
CA ASP A 61 -5.47 -18.23 -5.97
C ASP A 61 -4.59 -17.22 -6.71
N ARG A 62 -4.10 -16.18 -6.05
CA ARG A 62 -3.45 -15.01 -6.67
C ARG A 62 -2.43 -14.35 -5.76
N ILE A 63 -1.41 -13.76 -6.38
CA ILE A 63 -0.44 -12.88 -5.72
C ILE A 63 -0.56 -11.48 -6.33
N TYR A 64 -0.69 -10.47 -5.49
CA TYR A 64 -0.63 -9.06 -5.89
C TYR A 64 0.72 -8.47 -5.51
N ILE A 65 1.39 -7.88 -6.50
CA ILE A 65 2.63 -7.12 -6.33
C ILE A 65 2.26 -5.63 -6.35
N ILE A 66 2.73 -4.90 -5.35
CA ILE A 66 2.48 -3.48 -5.16
C ILE A 66 3.80 -2.72 -5.31
N GLU A 67 3.76 -1.68 -6.12
CA GLU A 67 4.84 -0.71 -6.29
C GLU A 67 4.29 0.66 -5.89
N PHE A 68 4.96 1.37 -4.99
CA PHE A 68 4.57 2.73 -4.62
C PHE A 68 5.25 3.74 -5.55
N LYS A 69 4.48 4.75 -5.95
CA LYS A 69 4.91 5.91 -6.72
C LYS A 69 4.13 7.13 -6.26
N ILE A 70 4.79 8.28 -6.22
CA ILE A 70 4.15 9.60 -6.08
C ILE A 70 3.93 10.22 -7.46
#